data_AF-A0A8J7F160-F1
#
_entry.id   AF-A0A8J7F160-F1
#
_cell.length_a   1.000
_cell.length_b   1.000
_cell.length_c   1.000
_cell.angle_alpha   90.00
_cell.angle_beta   90.00
_cell.angle_gamma   90.00
#
_symmetry.space_group_name_H-M   'P 1'
#
loop_
_entity.id
_entity.type
_entity.pdbx_description
1 polymer ?
#
loop_
_entity_poly.entity_id
_entity_poly.type
_entity_poly.pdbx_seq_one_letter_code
_entity_poly.pdbx_strand_id
1 'polypeptide(L)'
;MAKGFGKPQPSDDDGIWVESMVASRALTPAVSIRWGKQQANLDPEEARHHAHAVLEAIAAAELDACLMQWAIQKLGLEIQEAGQILILFRQKRNTSTIPSVTMNIDGDHLRPETVRQYATQMMDAAFGAEIEAFLAAFLLQELKQSGEIADELIQEFREMRGVTTLWTEEEGDRT
;
A
#
# COMPACT_ATOMS: atom_id res chain seq x y z
N MET A 1 -12.58 -15.67 45.03
CA MET A 1 -12.02 -14.84 43.93
C MET A 1 -12.38 -15.52 42.62
N ALA A 2 -13.22 -14.89 41.79
CA ALA A 2 -13.55 -15.42 40.47
C ALA A 2 -12.39 -15.11 39.51
N LYS A 3 -11.79 -16.13 38.90
CA LYS A 3 -10.92 -15.95 37.72
C LYS A 3 -11.81 -15.45 36.59
N GLY A 4 -11.81 -14.15 36.34
CA GLY A 4 -12.43 -13.61 35.14
C GLY A 4 -11.81 -14.25 33.91
N PHE A 5 -12.62 -14.54 32.89
CA PHE A 5 -12.18 -14.96 31.56
C PHE A 5 -11.46 -13.79 30.87
N GLY A 6 -10.34 -13.33 31.44
CA GLY A 6 -9.46 -12.39 30.78
C GLY A 6 -8.92 -13.10 29.54
N LYS A 7 -9.22 -12.56 28.36
CA LYS A 7 -8.43 -12.89 27.17
C LYS A 7 -6.95 -12.78 27.56
N PRO A 8 -6.09 -13.70 27.11
CA PRO A 8 -4.67 -13.62 27.41
C PRO A 8 -4.21 -12.19 27.12
N GLN A 9 -3.78 -11.49 28.17
CA GLN A 9 -3.17 -10.19 28.01
C GLN A 9 -1.89 -10.49 27.23
N PRO A 10 -1.66 -9.85 26.08
CA PRO A 10 -0.40 -10.02 25.38
C PRO A 10 0.73 -9.79 26.38
N SER A 11 1.73 -10.67 26.39
CA SER A 11 2.99 -10.31 27.04
C SER A 11 3.46 -8.99 26.43
N ASP A 12 4.26 -8.22 27.16
CA ASP A 12 4.84 -6.94 26.70
C ASP A 12 5.72 -7.08 25.42
N ASP A 13 5.68 -8.22 24.72
CA ASP A 13 6.50 -8.56 23.57
C ASP A 13 5.87 -8.08 22.25
N ASP A 14 6.51 -7.04 21.70
CA ASP A 14 6.72 -6.64 20.29
C ASP A 14 5.55 -6.59 19.27
N GLY A 15 4.34 -7.00 19.62
CA GLY A 15 3.20 -7.03 18.70
C GLY A 15 2.34 -5.75 18.69
N ILE A 16 1.76 -5.43 17.53
CA ILE A 16 0.63 -4.49 17.41
C ILE A 16 -0.66 -5.31 17.54
N TRP A 17 -1.51 -4.91 18.48
CA TRP A 17 -2.79 -5.57 18.77
C TRP A 17 -3.94 -4.66 18.40
N VAL A 18 -4.92 -5.20 17.67
CA VAL A 18 -6.12 -4.47 17.23
C VAL A 18 -7.37 -5.21 17.70
N GLU A 19 -8.24 -4.53 18.43
CA GLU A 19 -9.41 -5.13 19.08
C GLU A 19 -10.65 -4.27 18.84
N SER A 20 -11.79 -4.88 18.51
CA SER A 20 -13.08 -4.18 18.55
C SER A 20 -13.62 -4.12 19.98
N MET A 21 -14.13 -2.96 20.38
CA MET A 21 -14.67 -2.72 21.71
C MET A 21 -15.98 -1.93 21.65
N VAL A 22 -16.70 -1.96 22.76
CA VAL A 22 -17.84 -1.07 23.03
C VAL A 22 -17.53 -0.30 24.31
N ALA A 23 -17.54 1.04 24.25
CA ALA A 23 -17.26 1.87 25.40
C ALA A 23 -18.32 1.65 26.48
N SER A 24 -17.93 1.19 27.66
CA SER A 24 -18.85 0.73 28.72
C SER A 24 -19.86 1.77 29.19
N ARG A 25 -19.50 3.06 29.14
CA ARG A 25 -20.36 4.17 29.59
C ARG A 25 -21.22 4.77 28.47
N ALA A 26 -20.65 4.93 27.28
CA ALA A 26 -21.31 5.60 26.15
C ALA A 26 -22.02 4.62 25.22
N LEU A 27 -21.74 3.32 25.35
CA LEU A 27 -22.20 2.26 24.45
C LEU A 27 -21.87 2.54 22.97
N THR A 28 -20.80 3.29 22.72
CA THR A 28 -20.32 3.61 21.39
C THR A 28 -19.30 2.58 20.91
N PRO A 29 -19.27 2.25 19.61
CA PRO A 29 -18.25 1.38 19.05
C PRO A 29 -16.88 2.07 19.11
N ALA A 30 -15.83 1.30 19.36
CA ALA A 30 -14.45 1.76 19.34
C ALA A 30 -13.52 0.66 18.81
N VAL A 31 -12.39 1.05 18.25
CA VAL A 31 -11.28 0.18 17.90
C VAL A 31 -10.10 0.52 18.79
N SER A 32 -9.60 -0.47 19.53
CA SER A 32 -8.41 -0.31 20.36
C SER A 32 -7.18 -0.81 19.62
N ILE A 33 -6.14 0.03 19.54
CA ILE A 33 -4.83 -0.32 19.01
C ILE A 33 -3.83 -0.24 20.17
N ARG A 34 -3.04 -1.30 20.39
CA ARG A 34 -2.04 -1.36 21.45
C ARG A 34 -0.70 -1.86 20.93
N TRP A 35 0.38 -1.21 21.38
CA TRP A 35 1.76 -1.60 21.07
C TRP A 35 2.66 -1.28 22.27
N GLY A 36 3.24 -2.31 22.88
CA GLY A 36 3.94 -2.20 24.16
C GLY A 36 3.07 -1.51 25.23
N LYS A 37 3.59 -0.41 25.80
CA LYS A 37 2.91 0.39 26.84
C LYS A 37 1.96 1.45 26.28
N GLN A 38 1.88 1.59 24.96
CA GLN A 38 1.06 2.60 24.30
C GLN A 38 -0.26 1.99 23.84
N GLN A 39 -1.33 2.77 23.95
CA GLN A 39 -2.67 2.38 23.53
C GLN A 39 -3.40 3.60 22.98
N ALA A 40 -4.11 3.41 21.88
CA ALA A 40 -5.06 4.36 21.33
C ALA A 40 -6.44 3.70 21.22
N ASN A 41 -7.48 4.49 21.44
CA ASN A 41 -8.85 4.10 21.13
C ASN A 41 -9.35 5.07 20.06
N LEU A 42 -9.73 4.51 18.92
CA LEU A 42 -10.25 5.25 17.77
C LEU A 42 -11.73 4.94 17.63
N ASP A 43 -12.51 5.88 17.13
CA ASP A 43 -13.82 5.52 16.59
C ASP A 43 -13.67 4.72 15.27
N PRO A 44 -14.75 4.10 14.74
CA PRO A 44 -14.65 3.31 13.52
C PRO A 44 -14.21 4.09 12.27
N GLU A 45 -14.48 5.40 12.18
CA GLU A 45 -14.08 6.23 11.05
C GLU A 45 -12.60 6.57 11.13
N GLU A 46 -12.13 7.03 12.30
CA GLU A 46 -10.72 7.26 12.59
C GLU A 46 -9.88 5.99 12.38
N ALA A 47 -10.39 4.82 12.79
CA ALA A 47 -9.72 3.55 12.59
C ALA A 47 -9.55 3.19 11.10
N ARG A 48 -10.56 3.47 10.27
CA ARG A 48 -10.46 3.27 8.81
C ARG A 48 -9.45 4.23 8.19
N HIS A 49 -9.49 5.50 8.55
CA HIS A 49 -8.51 6.48 8.08
C HIS A 49 -7.08 6.11 8.48
N HIS A 50 -6.89 5.65 9.72
CA HIS A 50 -5.58 5.18 10.18
C HIS A 50 -5.10 3.95 9.39
N ALA A 51 -5.97 2.95 9.20
CA ALA A 51 -5.64 1.78 8.39
C ALA A 51 -5.29 2.15 6.94
N HIS A 52 -6.04 3.07 6.33
CA HIS A 52 -5.76 3.59 5.00
C HIS A 52 -4.37 4.24 4.92
N ALA A 53 -4.03 5.13 5.86
CA ALA A 53 -2.72 5.76 5.91
C ALA A 53 -1.57 4.75 6.10
N VAL A 54 -1.79 3.68 6.88
CA VAL A 54 -0.82 2.60 7.04
C VAL A 54 -0.61 1.85 5.73
N LEU A 55 -1.68 1.49 5.01
CA LEU A 55 -1.58 0.82 3.72
C LEU A 55 -0.87 1.67 2.67
N GLU A 56 -1.21 2.95 2.59
CA GLU A 56 -0.53 3.91 1.70
C GLU A 56 0.97 4.00 2.01
N ALA A 57 1.34 4.06 3.30
CA ALA A 57 2.73 4.09 3.73
C ALA A 57 3.50 2.81 3.38
N ILE A 58 2.85 1.64 3.46
CA ILE A 58 3.44 0.36 3.06
C ILE A 58 3.76 0.38 1.56
N ALA A 59 2.78 0.71 0.73
CA ALA A 59 2.97 0.74 -0.73
C ALA A 59 4.04 1.77 -1.14
N ALA A 60 4.06 2.94 -0.49
CA ALA A 60 5.11 3.93 -0.68
C ALA A 60 6.51 3.41 -0.31
N ALA A 61 6.65 2.63 0.77
CA ALA A 61 7.92 2.08 1.20
C ALA A 61 8.45 0.99 0.25
N GLU A 62 7.57 0.12 -0.26
CA GLU A 62 7.91 -0.89 -1.27
C GLU A 62 8.45 -0.23 -2.55
N LEU A 63 7.80 0.83 -2.99
CA LEU A 63 8.21 1.62 -4.16
C LEU A 63 9.55 2.32 -3.95
N ASP A 64 9.73 2.96 -2.80
CA ASP A 64 10.98 3.61 -2.46
C ASP A 64 12.15 2.60 -2.47
N ALA A 65 11.92 1.38 -1.98
CA ALA A 65 12.91 0.31 -2.02
C ALA A 65 13.20 -0.16 -3.46
N CYS A 66 12.16 -0.34 -4.28
CA CYS A 66 12.28 -0.71 -5.69
C CYS A 66 13.10 0.32 -6.47
N LEU A 67 12.76 1.61 -6.33
CA LEU A 67 13.45 2.70 -7.02
C LEU A 67 14.93 2.79 -6.62
N MET A 68 15.23 2.63 -5.32
CA MET A 68 16.60 2.58 -4.83
C MET A 68 17.37 1.40 -5.41
N GLN A 69 16.78 0.20 -5.38
CA GLN A 69 17.40 -1.01 -5.91
C GLN A 69 17.70 -0.87 -7.40
N TRP A 70 16.72 -0.42 -8.18
CA TRP A 70 16.85 -0.20 -9.62
C TRP A 70 17.92 0.85 -9.94
N ALA A 71 17.90 2.00 -9.26
CA ALA A 71 18.89 3.06 -9.47
C ALA A 71 20.33 2.56 -9.24
N ILE A 72 20.55 1.73 -8.22
CA ILE A 72 21.87 1.18 -7.93
C ILE A 72 22.25 0.08 -8.94
N GLN A 73 21.35 -0.88 -9.18
CA GLN A 73 21.67 -2.09 -9.94
C GLN A 73 21.66 -1.89 -11.46
N LYS A 74 20.74 -1.07 -11.98
CA LYS A 74 20.54 -0.89 -13.43
C LYS A 74 21.22 0.36 -13.96
N LEU A 75 21.16 1.47 -13.21
CA LEU A 75 21.84 2.71 -13.63
C LEU A 75 23.29 2.78 -13.15
N GLY A 76 23.71 1.87 -12.25
CA GLY A 76 25.07 1.86 -11.71
C GLY A 76 25.37 3.06 -10.82
N LEU A 77 24.34 3.67 -10.21
CA LEU A 77 24.50 4.83 -9.35
C LEU A 77 25.00 4.44 -7.96
N GLU A 78 25.77 5.33 -7.34
CA GLU A 78 26.16 5.18 -5.94
C GLU A 78 24.95 5.41 -5.01
N ILE A 79 25.01 4.87 -3.80
CA ILE A 79 23.89 4.94 -2.84
C ILE A 79 23.44 6.38 -2.54
N GLN A 80 24.37 7.34 -2.54
CA GLN A 80 24.07 8.76 -2.34
C GLN A 80 23.30 9.35 -3.52
N GLU A 81 23.66 8.98 -4.76
CA GLU A 81 23.00 9.46 -5.98
C GLU A 81 21.60 8.85 -6.13
N ALA A 82 21.46 7.55 -5.86
CA ALA A 82 20.15 6.90 -5.77
C ALA A 82 19.26 7.56 -4.71
N GLY A 83 19.83 7.92 -3.55
CA GLY A 83 19.13 8.67 -2.52
C GLY A 83 18.62 10.04 -2.97
N GLN A 84 19.35 10.74 -3.84
CA GLN A 84 18.89 12.01 -4.43
C GLN A 84 17.70 11.80 -5.38
N ILE A 85 17.73 10.74 -6.20
CA ILE A 85 16.59 10.37 -7.05
C ILE A 85 15.36 10.08 -6.20
N LEU A 86 15.52 9.31 -5.12
CA LEU A 86 14.42 9.00 -4.20
C LEU A 86 13.82 10.27 -3.55
N ILE A 87 14.67 11.22 -3.14
CA ILE A 87 14.19 12.50 -2.58
C ILE A 87 13.38 13.28 -3.61
N LEU A 88 13.86 13.40 -4.84
CA LEU A 88 13.16 14.08 -5.93
C LEU A 88 11.82 13.39 -6.23
N PHE A 89 11.83 12.07 -6.29
CA PHE A 89 10.64 11.25 -6.48
C PHE A 89 9.59 11.51 -5.39
N ARG A 90 9.98 11.46 -4.11
CA ARG A 90 9.09 11.75 -2.96
C ARG A 90 8.53 13.16 -2.99
N GLN A 91 9.36 14.17 -3.32
CA GLN A 91 8.91 15.55 -3.45
C GLN A 91 7.85 15.67 -4.54
N LYS A 92 8.09 15.08 -5.72
CA LYS A 92 7.13 15.08 -6.82
C LYS A 92 5.84 14.38 -6.43
N ARG A 93 5.90 13.20 -5.81
CA ARG A 93 4.71 12.45 -5.35
C ARG A 93 3.82 13.29 -4.44
N ASN A 94 4.42 13.97 -3.47
CA ASN A 94 3.69 14.80 -2.50
C ASN A 94 3.10 16.09 -3.12
N THR A 95 3.59 16.53 -4.27
CA THR A 95 3.10 17.72 -5.01
C THR A 95 2.23 17.37 -6.21
N SER A 96 2.16 16.09 -6.56
CA SER A 96 1.49 15.61 -7.75
C SER A 96 -0.02 15.75 -7.61
N THR A 97 -0.68 16.21 -8.67
CA THR A 97 -2.15 16.22 -8.79
C THR A 97 -2.63 15.14 -9.76
N ILE A 98 -1.82 14.09 -10.00
CA ILE A 98 -2.22 12.99 -10.88
C ILE A 98 -3.57 12.46 -10.34
N PRO A 99 -4.61 12.38 -11.20
CA PRO A 99 -5.92 11.94 -10.77
C PRO A 99 -5.82 10.52 -10.20
N SER A 100 -6.52 10.29 -9.08
CA SER A 100 -6.67 8.97 -8.48
C SER A 100 -7.12 7.96 -9.53
N VAL A 101 -6.47 6.79 -9.59
CA VAL A 101 -6.83 5.76 -10.56
C VAL A 101 -8.13 5.12 -10.10
N THR A 102 -9.23 5.39 -10.80
CA THR A 102 -10.50 4.72 -10.55
C THR A 102 -10.41 3.28 -11.05
N MET A 103 -10.29 2.31 -10.13
CA MET A 103 -10.47 0.90 -10.47
C MET A 103 -11.95 0.66 -10.83
N ASN A 104 -12.21 0.33 -12.09
CA ASN A 104 -13.48 -0.26 -12.51
C ASN A 104 -13.38 -1.78 -12.36
N ILE A 105 -14.26 -2.37 -11.55
CA ILE A 105 -14.36 -3.82 -11.39
C ILE A 105 -15.62 -4.26 -12.12
N ASP A 106 -15.47 -4.54 -13.42
CA ASP A 106 -16.37 -5.28 -14.32
C ASP A 106 -17.90 -5.22 -14.11
N GLY A 107 -18.44 -4.10 -13.62
CA GLY A 107 -19.89 -3.88 -13.47
C GLY A 107 -20.62 -4.81 -12.48
N ASP A 108 -19.92 -5.76 -11.85
CA ASP A 108 -20.52 -6.72 -10.94
C ASP A 108 -20.74 -6.13 -9.55
N HIS A 109 -21.94 -6.32 -9.02
CA HIS A 109 -22.23 -6.02 -7.62
C HIS A 109 -21.45 -6.99 -6.73
N LEU A 110 -20.28 -6.56 -6.28
CA LEU A 110 -19.50 -7.31 -5.31
C LEU A 110 -20.38 -7.55 -4.07
N ARG A 111 -20.59 -8.83 -3.74
CA ARG A 111 -21.33 -9.18 -2.52
C ARG A 111 -20.61 -8.58 -1.31
N PRO A 112 -21.32 -8.11 -0.27
CA PRO A 112 -20.69 -7.51 0.91
C PRO A 112 -19.62 -8.40 1.57
N GLU A 113 -19.77 -9.73 1.47
CA GLU A 113 -18.79 -10.71 1.95
C GLU A 113 -17.52 -10.71 1.10
N THR A 114 -17.65 -10.62 -0.23
CA THR A 114 -16.51 -10.51 -1.16
C THR A 114 -15.75 -9.22 -0.93
N VAL A 115 -16.45 -8.09 -0.78
CA VAL A 115 -15.79 -6.82 -0.44
C VAL A 115 -15.06 -6.94 0.90
N ARG A 116 -15.66 -7.53 1.93
CA ARG A 116 -14.99 -7.73 3.22
C ARG A 116 -13.77 -8.66 3.15
N GLN A 117 -13.85 -9.70 2.33
CA GLN A 117 -12.78 -10.67 2.18
C GLN A 117 -11.60 -10.12 1.37
N TYR A 118 -11.88 -9.27 0.38
CA TYR A 118 -10.88 -8.77 -0.56
C TYR A 118 -10.54 -7.28 -0.39
N ALA A 119 -11.19 -6.54 0.50
CA ALA A 119 -11.00 -5.09 0.67
C ALA A 119 -9.53 -4.70 0.82
N THR A 120 -8.76 -5.44 1.63
CA THR A 120 -7.33 -5.16 1.81
C THR A 120 -6.55 -5.40 0.51
N GLN A 121 -6.82 -6.50 -0.21
CA GLN A 121 -6.16 -6.79 -1.48
C GLN A 121 -6.56 -5.81 -2.58
N MET A 122 -7.82 -5.37 -2.59
CA MET A 122 -8.33 -4.36 -3.52
C MET A 122 -7.72 -2.98 -3.25
N MET A 123 -7.61 -2.58 -1.98
CA MET A 123 -6.94 -1.34 -1.59
C MET A 123 -5.45 -1.38 -1.96
N ASP A 124 -4.78 -2.49 -1.67
CA ASP A 124 -3.37 -2.70 -2.01
C ASP A 124 -3.14 -2.68 -3.54
N ALA A 125 -4.03 -3.29 -4.31
CA ALA A 125 -3.99 -3.22 -5.77
C ALA A 125 -4.22 -1.79 -6.30
N ALA A 126 -5.19 -1.06 -5.73
CA ALA A 126 -5.49 0.32 -6.12
C ALA A 126 -4.30 1.25 -5.87
N PHE A 127 -3.70 1.21 -4.66
CA PHE A 127 -2.49 1.97 -4.35
C PHE A 127 -1.32 1.58 -5.26
N GLY A 128 -1.18 0.29 -5.54
CA GLY A 128 -0.21 -0.23 -6.49
C GLY A 128 -0.31 0.43 -7.86
N ALA A 129 -1.50 0.45 -8.44
CA ALA A 129 -1.73 1.01 -9.76
C ALA A 129 -1.48 2.52 -9.82
N GLU A 130 -1.89 3.27 -8.79
CA GLU A 130 -1.60 4.71 -8.69
C GLU A 130 -0.10 4.99 -8.62
N ILE A 131 0.62 4.19 -7.83
CA ILE A 131 2.05 4.25 -7.68
C ILE A 131 2.78 3.91 -8.98
N GLU A 132 2.36 2.86 -9.69
CA GLU A 132 2.92 2.48 -10.98
C GLU A 132 2.75 3.59 -12.01
N ALA A 133 1.55 4.17 -12.10
CA ALA A 133 1.27 5.29 -13.00
C ALA A 133 2.15 6.50 -12.67
N PHE A 134 2.36 6.80 -11.39
CA PHE A 134 3.23 7.87 -10.96
C PHE A 134 4.70 7.59 -11.28
N LEU A 135 5.17 6.37 -11.04
CA LEU A 135 6.54 5.94 -11.36
C LEU A 135 6.81 6.05 -12.87
N ALA A 136 5.89 5.57 -13.70
CA ALA A 136 5.97 5.69 -15.16
C ALA A 136 6.10 7.16 -15.59
N ALA A 137 5.22 8.03 -15.06
CA ALA A 137 5.24 9.45 -15.38
C ALA A 137 6.57 10.10 -14.95
N PHE A 138 7.08 9.77 -13.77
CA PHE A 138 8.36 10.28 -13.28
C PHE A 138 9.54 9.85 -14.15
N LEU A 139 9.63 8.57 -14.50
CA LEU A 139 10.70 8.04 -15.34
C LEU A 139 10.73 8.71 -16.72
N LEU A 140 9.55 8.82 -17.35
CA LEU A 140 9.42 9.36 -18.70
C LEU A 140 9.62 10.88 -18.74
N GLN A 141 9.00 11.62 -17.82
CA GLN A 141 8.94 13.08 -17.90
C GLN A 141 10.14 13.74 -17.22
N GLU A 142 10.55 13.25 -16.05
CA GLU A 142 11.58 13.89 -15.24
C GLU A 142 12.96 13.29 -15.52
N LEU A 143 13.06 11.95 -15.52
CA LEU A 143 14.32 11.25 -15.78
C LEU A 143 14.59 11.03 -17.27
N LYS A 144 13.64 11.37 -18.15
CA LYS A 144 13.75 11.25 -19.61
C LYS A 144 14.19 9.86 -20.07
N GLN A 145 13.75 8.83 -19.36
CA GLN A 145 14.01 7.44 -19.72
C GLN A 145 13.15 7.02 -20.92
N SER A 146 13.55 5.96 -21.61
CA SER A 146 12.73 5.38 -22.69
C SER A 146 11.49 4.69 -22.13
N GLY A 147 10.47 4.50 -22.97
CA GLY A 147 9.28 3.71 -22.64
C GLY A 147 9.63 2.28 -22.19
N GLU A 148 10.58 1.65 -22.90
CA GLU A 148 11.07 0.30 -22.59
C GLU A 148 11.65 0.18 -21.17
N ILE A 149 12.44 1.17 -20.73
CA ILE A 149 13.01 1.20 -19.37
C ILE A 149 11.90 1.44 -18.34
N ALA A 150 10.91 2.28 -18.65
CA ALA A 150 9.78 2.50 -17.75
C ALA A 150 8.94 1.22 -17.58
N ASP A 151 8.67 0.50 -18.67
CA ASP A 151 7.94 -0.76 -18.65
C ASP A 151 8.71 -1.85 -17.90
N GLU A 152 10.03 -1.97 -18.10
CA GLU A 152 10.89 -2.91 -17.37
C GLU A 152 10.82 -2.66 -15.86
N LEU A 153 10.94 -1.40 -15.41
CA LEU A 153 10.89 -1.08 -13.99
C LEU A 153 9.50 -1.29 -13.38
N ILE A 154 8.43 -0.97 -14.11
CA ILE A 154 7.06 -1.27 -13.66
C ILE A 154 6.86 -2.78 -13.50
N GLN A 155 7.40 -3.57 -14.43
CA GLN A 155 7.33 -5.02 -14.36
C GLN A 155 8.11 -5.58 -13.15
N GLU A 156 9.35 -5.10 -12.92
CA GLU A 156 10.14 -5.47 -11.72
C GLU A 156 9.40 -5.11 -10.43
N PHE A 157 8.74 -3.94 -10.38
CA PHE A 157 7.94 -3.52 -9.24
C PHE A 157 6.76 -4.46 -8.97
N ARG A 158 6.05 -4.88 -10.03
CA ARG A 158 4.94 -5.85 -9.90
C ARG A 158 5.42 -7.21 -9.40
N GLU A 159 6.53 -7.71 -9.93
CA GLU A 159 7.15 -8.97 -9.52
C GLU A 159 7.57 -8.95 -8.05
N MET A 160 8.16 -7.85 -7.58
CA MET A 160 8.51 -7.65 -6.18
C MET A 160 7.29 -7.73 -5.25
N ARG A 161 6.13 -7.24 -5.69
CA ARG A 161 4.87 -7.28 -4.93
C ARG A 161 4.13 -8.62 -5.08
N GLY A 162 4.68 -9.56 -5.86
CA GLY A 162 4.00 -10.82 -6.17
C GLY A 162 2.71 -10.63 -6.96
N VAL A 163 2.57 -9.49 -7.66
CA VAL A 163 1.42 -9.22 -8.52
C VAL A 163 1.69 -9.86 -9.88
N THR A 164 1.03 -10.98 -10.16
CA THR A 164 1.04 -11.59 -11.49
C THR A 164 0.38 -10.61 -12.46
N THR A 165 1.09 -10.20 -13.51
CA THR A 165 0.56 -9.30 -14.52
C THR A 165 -0.73 -9.86 -15.14
N LEU A 166 -1.82 -9.09 -15.06
CA LEU A 166 -3.09 -9.40 -15.77
C LEU A 166 -2.99 -9.16 -17.28
N TRP A 167 -1.93 -8.50 -17.74
CA TRP A 167 -1.57 -8.43 -19.15
C TRP A 167 -0.86 -9.72 -19.55
N THR A 168 -1.55 -10.85 -19.52
CA THR A 168 -1.29 -11.83 -20.57
C THR A 168 -1.63 -11.10 -21.85
N GLU A 169 -0.68 -10.98 -22.78
CA GLU A 169 -1.03 -10.72 -24.17
C GLU A 169 -2.20 -11.68 -24.45
N GLU A 170 -3.41 -11.15 -24.64
CA GLU A 170 -4.42 -11.93 -25.34
C GLU A 170 -3.66 -12.30 -26.62
N GLU A 171 -3.32 -13.58 -26.77
CA GLU A 171 -2.88 -14.15 -28.03
C GLU A 171 -4.02 -13.84 -28.98
N GLY A 172 -3.96 -12.64 -29.55
CA GLY A 172 -4.87 -12.16 -30.54
C GLY A 172 -4.62 -13.09 -31.70
N ASP A 173 -5.49 -14.07 -31.81
CA ASP A 173 -5.57 -15.05 -32.87
C ASP A 173 -5.56 -14.24 -34.18
N ARG A 174 -4.36 -14.07 -34.75
CA ARG A 174 -4.16 -13.41 -36.04
C ARG A 174 -4.56 -14.42 -37.11
N THR A 175 -5.86 -14.66 -37.23
CA THR A 175 -6.47 -15.33 -38.38
C THR A 175 -6.79 -14.34 -39.48
#